data_AF-A0A367B223-F1
#
_entry.id   AF-A0A367B223-F1
#
_cell.length_a   1.000
_cell.length_b   1.000
_cell.length_c   1.000
_cell.angle_alpha   90.00
_cell.angle_beta   90.00
_cell.angle_gamma   90.00
#
_symmetry.space_group_name_H-M   'P 1'
#
loop_
_entity.id
_entity.type
_entity.pdbx_description
1 polymer ?
#
loop_
_entity_poly.entity_id
_entity_poly.type
_entity_poly.pdbx_seq_one_letter_code
_entity_poly.pdbx_strand_id
1 'polypeptide(L)'
;MTREEIGERIGHDPRFLSLVTRVLHAAGMNGHDGTLKAMGVALGRAAADPGRVDEAELVLTVLSDLTEHHARVLLLLSADPPAISGTALVWTMHLLEVSADLPTRVVSLLVATLVARGLAEATTGFGGGNVYSITTLGRDVLAVLQEYVID
;
A
#
# COMPACT_ATOMS: atom_id res chain seq x y z
N MET A 1 -13.58 22.04 11.23
CA MET A 1 -13.73 22.11 9.77
C MET A 1 -14.95 21.29 9.39
N THR A 2 -15.91 21.87 8.67
CA THR A 2 -17.13 21.19 8.22
C THR A 2 -16.90 20.48 6.88
N ARG A 3 -17.84 19.62 6.46
CA ARG A 3 -17.77 18.96 5.15
C ARG A 3 -17.88 19.97 4.01
N GLU A 4 -18.70 21.01 4.20
CA GLU A 4 -18.83 22.11 3.25
C GLU A 4 -17.53 22.89 3.08
N GLU A 5 -16.84 23.21 4.18
CA GLU A 5 -15.54 23.92 4.15
C GLU A 5 -14.44 23.10 3.44
N ILE A 6 -14.46 21.78 3.60
CA ILE A 6 -13.56 20.86 2.87
C ILE A 6 -13.88 20.89 1.37
N GLY A 7 -15.16 20.78 1.01
CA GLY A 7 -15.59 20.82 -0.39
C GLY A 7 -15.24 22.15 -1.07
N GLU A 8 -15.41 23.26 -0.36
CA GLU A 8 -15.05 24.59 -0.85
C GLU A 8 -13.54 24.72 -1.07
N ARG A 9 -12.69 24.22 -0.15
CA ARG A 9 -11.23 24.22 -0.35
C ARG A 9 -10.79 23.37 -1.52
N ILE A 10 -11.36 22.18 -1.66
CA ILE A 10 -11.09 21.29 -2.81
C ILE A 10 -11.44 21.99 -4.13
N GLY A 11 -12.54 22.75 -4.16
CA GLY A 11 -12.99 23.47 -5.35
C GLY A 11 -12.12 24.66 -5.75
N HIS A 12 -11.35 25.25 -4.82
CA HIS A 12 -10.58 26.48 -5.06
C HIS A 12 -9.09 26.25 -5.36
N ASP A 13 -8.53 25.07 -5.10
CA ASP A 13 -7.14 24.75 -5.38
C ASP A 13 -7.04 23.58 -6.39
N PRO A 14 -6.55 23.84 -7.62
CA PRO A 14 -6.44 22.84 -8.69
C PRO A 14 -5.65 21.58 -8.32
N ARG A 15 -4.76 21.65 -7.32
CA ARG A 15 -3.99 20.48 -6.86
C ARG A 15 -4.90 19.43 -6.23
N PHE A 16 -5.96 19.83 -5.55
CA PHE A 16 -6.93 18.90 -4.98
C PHE A 16 -7.81 18.26 -6.04
N LEU A 17 -8.04 18.91 -7.19
CA LEU A 17 -8.80 18.32 -8.29
C LEU A 17 -8.12 17.05 -8.80
N SER A 18 -6.79 17.08 -8.99
CA SER A 18 -6.00 15.91 -9.37
C SER A 18 -6.14 14.78 -8.35
N LEU A 19 -6.02 15.09 -7.05
CA LEU A 19 -6.16 14.10 -5.98
C LEU A 19 -7.58 13.48 -5.98
N VAL A 20 -8.63 14.29 -6.06
CA VAL A 20 -10.02 13.84 -6.12
C VAL A 20 -10.27 12.94 -7.33
N THR A 21 -9.82 13.33 -8.53
CA THR A 21 -9.98 12.51 -9.73
C THR A 21 -9.33 11.14 -9.56
N ARG A 22 -8.18 11.06 -8.88
CA ARG A 22 -7.51 9.78 -8.60
C ARG A 22 -8.27 8.92 -7.60
N VAL A 23 -8.83 9.51 -6.55
CA VAL A 23 -9.70 8.78 -5.60
C VAL A 23 -10.93 8.24 -6.34
N LEU A 24 -11.59 9.06 -7.16
CA LEU A 24 -12.78 8.66 -7.92
C LEU A 24 -12.45 7.59 -8.96
N HIS A 25 -11.31 7.70 -9.65
CA HIS A 25 -10.85 6.69 -10.59
C HIS A 25 -10.56 5.36 -9.88
N ALA A 26 -9.83 5.39 -8.75
CA ALA A 26 -9.59 4.21 -7.94
C ALA A 26 -10.90 3.59 -7.44
N ALA A 27 -11.89 4.41 -7.09
CA ALA A 27 -13.22 3.95 -6.67
C ALA A 27 -13.94 3.20 -7.79
N GLY A 28 -13.83 3.68 -9.03
CA GLY A 28 -14.42 3.03 -10.19
C GLY A 28 -13.71 1.75 -10.63
N MET A 29 -12.39 1.65 -10.40
CA MET A 29 -11.57 0.57 -10.95
C MET A 29 -11.24 -0.55 -9.96
N ASN A 30 -10.98 -0.22 -8.70
CA ASN A 30 -10.35 -1.15 -7.76
C ASN A 30 -11.31 -1.73 -6.72
N GLY A 31 -12.53 -1.18 -6.57
CA GLY A 31 -13.63 -1.74 -5.78
C GLY A 31 -13.34 -2.13 -4.32
N HIS A 32 -12.16 -1.78 -3.80
CA HIS A 32 -11.68 -2.23 -2.50
C HIS A 32 -11.85 -1.13 -1.46
N ASP A 33 -12.85 -1.30 -0.61
CA ASP A 33 -13.29 -0.31 0.37
C ASP A 33 -12.15 0.17 1.29
N GLY A 34 -11.22 -0.71 1.66
CA GLY A 34 -10.06 -0.37 2.49
C GLY A 34 -9.11 0.63 1.81
N THR A 35 -8.76 0.41 0.54
CA THR A 35 -7.90 1.32 -0.23
C THR A 35 -8.61 2.64 -0.50
N LEU A 36 -9.91 2.61 -0.78
CA LEU A 36 -10.69 3.83 -0.99
C LEU A 36 -10.83 4.66 0.28
N LYS A 37 -11.06 4.02 1.42
CA LYS A 37 -11.08 4.68 2.73
C LYS A 37 -9.71 5.31 3.04
N ALA A 38 -8.62 4.59 2.81
CA ALA A 38 -7.26 5.11 2.93
C ALA A 38 -7.00 6.35 2.06
N MET A 39 -7.36 6.28 0.77
CA MET A 39 -7.21 7.39 -0.16
C MET A 39 -8.08 8.59 0.23
N GLY A 40 -9.32 8.34 0.66
CA GLY A 40 -10.24 9.37 1.15
C GLY A 40 -9.72 10.08 2.41
N VAL A 41 -9.11 9.33 3.35
CA VAL A 41 -8.50 9.92 4.55
C VAL A 41 -7.27 10.73 4.22
N ALA A 42 -6.39 10.25 3.34
CA ALA A 42 -5.23 11.02 2.87
C ALA A 42 -5.66 12.35 2.23
N LEU A 43 -6.68 12.31 1.36
CA LEU A 43 -7.28 13.50 0.77
C LEU A 43 -7.87 14.44 1.83
N GLY A 44 -8.62 13.90 2.79
CA GLY A 44 -9.21 14.69 3.88
C GLY A 44 -8.17 15.37 4.77
N ARG A 45 -7.06 14.67 5.09
CA ARG A 45 -5.94 15.22 5.85
C ARG A 45 -5.25 16.36 5.09
N ALA A 46 -5.00 16.20 3.79
CA ALA A 46 -4.46 17.28 2.96
C ALA A 46 -5.44 18.46 2.81
N ALA A 47 -6.74 18.20 2.72
CA ALA A 47 -7.74 19.25 2.67
C ALA A 47 -7.85 20.02 4.00
N ALA A 48 -7.54 19.37 5.14
CA ALA A 48 -7.44 20.02 6.43
C ALA A 48 -6.14 20.85 6.57
N ASP A 49 -5.01 20.29 6.12
CA ASP A 49 -3.68 20.88 6.18
C ASP A 49 -2.98 20.91 4.80
N PRO A 50 -2.94 22.07 4.11
CA PRO A 50 -2.33 22.21 2.80
C PRO A 50 -0.83 21.88 2.75
N GLY A 51 -0.14 21.91 3.90
CA GLY A 51 1.26 21.50 3.98
C GLY A 51 1.47 20.01 3.66
N ARG A 52 0.39 19.22 3.63
CA ARG A 52 0.41 17.78 3.40
C ARG A 52 -0.09 17.36 2.02
N VAL A 53 -0.30 18.30 1.10
CA VAL A 53 -0.77 18.00 -0.27
C VAL A 53 0.21 17.08 -1.00
N ASP A 54 1.51 17.36 -0.92
CA ASP A 54 2.53 16.56 -1.59
C ASP A 54 2.62 15.14 -0.99
N GLU A 55 2.50 15.03 0.34
CA GLU A 55 2.43 13.74 1.04
C GLU A 55 1.21 12.94 0.59
N ALA A 56 0.03 13.57 0.51
CA ALA A 56 -1.18 12.92 0.02
C ALA A 56 -1.01 12.50 -1.44
N GLU A 57 -0.38 13.30 -2.29
CA GLU A 57 -0.12 12.94 -3.68
C GLU A 57 0.75 11.68 -3.80
N LEU A 58 1.80 11.57 -3.00
CA LEU A 58 2.65 10.38 -2.95
C LEU A 58 1.86 9.17 -2.46
N VAL A 59 1.10 9.30 -1.37
CA VAL A 59 0.26 8.22 -0.83
C VAL A 59 -0.78 7.76 -1.85
N LEU A 60 -1.52 8.67 -2.48
CA LEU A 60 -2.49 8.34 -3.53
C LEU A 60 -1.83 7.66 -4.74
N THR A 61 -0.58 8.02 -5.07
CA THR A 61 0.19 7.37 -6.14
C THR A 61 0.59 5.96 -5.84
N VAL A 62 0.96 5.71 -4.59
CA VAL A 62 1.25 4.36 -4.15
C VAL A 62 -0.04 3.53 -4.15
N LEU A 63 -1.11 4.05 -3.53
CA LEU A 63 -2.36 3.32 -3.31
C LEU A 63 -3.16 3.03 -4.59
N SER A 64 -3.06 3.87 -5.63
CA SER A 64 -3.84 3.71 -6.87
C SER A 64 -3.60 2.38 -7.59
N ASP A 65 -2.43 1.77 -7.38
CA ASP A 65 -2.01 0.55 -8.05
C ASP A 65 -2.03 -0.68 -7.12
N LEU A 66 -2.44 -0.49 -5.86
CA LEU A 66 -2.58 -1.59 -4.92
C LEU A 66 -3.98 -2.20 -4.98
N THR A 67 -4.01 -3.51 -4.86
CA THR A 67 -5.22 -4.31 -4.71
C THR A 67 -5.19 -4.99 -3.35
N GLU A 68 -6.30 -5.63 -2.96
CA GLU A 68 -6.36 -6.42 -1.73
C GLU A 68 -5.25 -7.48 -1.63
N HIS A 69 -4.90 -8.11 -2.76
CA HIS A 69 -3.81 -9.08 -2.78
C HIS A 69 -2.44 -8.44 -2.50
N HIS A 70 -2.21 -7.21 -2.95
CA HIS A 70 -0.99 -6.48 -2.58
C HIS A 70 -0.95 -6.17 -1.08
N ALA A 71 -2.09 -5.74 -0.51
CA ALA A 71 -2.22 -5.49 0.92
C ALA A 71 -1.96 -6.76 1.75
N ARG A 72 -2.49 -7.92 1.32
CA ARG A 72 -2.25 -9.22 1.96
C ARG A 72 -0.76 -9.61 1.93
N VAL A 73 -0.07 -9.43 0.80
CA VAL A 73 1.37 -9.72 0.71
C VAL A 73 2.19 -8.75 1.59
N LEU A 74 1.84 -7.47 1.64
CA LEU A 74 2.46 -6.51 2.56
C LEU A 74 2.27 -6.92 4.02
N LEU A 75 1.08 -7.39 4.39
CA LEU A 75 0.79 -7.88 5.73
C LEU A 75 1.68 -9.07 6.09
N LEU A 76 1.86 -10.03 5.17
CA LEU A 76 2.78 -11.14 5.38
C LEU A 76 4.21 -10.67 5.62
N LEU A 77 4.71 -9.76 4.77
CA LEU A 77 6.07 -9.20 4.91
C LEU A 77 6.27 -8.39 6.19
N SER A 78 5.20 -7.90 6.81
CA SER A 78 5.25 -7.21 8.10
C SER A 78 5.37 -8.14 9.30
N ALA A 79 4.96 -9.40 9.14
CA ALA A 79 5.04 -10.43 10.16
C ALA A 79 6.39 -11.15 10.11
N ASP A 80 6.72 -11.85 11.21
CA ASP A 80 7.87 -12.73 11.25
C ASP A 80 7.66 -13.90 10.27
N PRO A 81 8.66 -14.23 9.43
CA PRO A 81 8.57 -15.37 8.55
C PRO A 81 8.51 -16.68 9.37
N PRO A 82 7.79 -17.70 8.88
CA PRO A 82 7.68 -18.96 9.58
C PRO A 82 9.06 -19.61 9.77
N ALA A 83 9.32 -20.09 10.98
CA ALA A 83 10.56 -20.80 11.29
C ALA A 83 10.56 -22.17 10.59
N ILE A 84 11.29 -22.28 9.48
CA ILE A 84 11.65 -23.57 8.91
C ILE A 84 12.95 -24.02 9.60
N SER A 85 12.93 -25.24 10.15
CA SER A 85 14.05 -25.82 10.91
C SER A 85 15.39 -25.61 10.21
N GLY A 86 16.30 -24.88 10.87
CA GLY A 86 17.68 -24.69 10.43
C GLY A 86 17.92 -23.57 9.40
N THR A 87 16.90 -22.79 9.02
CA THR A 87 17.07 -21.66 8.09
C THR A 87 16.96 -20.31 8.79
N ALA A 88 17.63 -19.29 8.22
CA ALA A 88 17.41 -17.90 8.66
C ALA A 88 15.93 -17.51 8.50
N LEU A 89 15.42 -16.72 9.44
CA LEU A 89 14.05 -16.21 9.42
C LEU A 89 13.92 -15.11 8.36
N VAL A 90 13.71 -15.52 7.11
CA VAL A 90 13.58 -14.62 5.95
C VAL A 90 12.40 -14.98 5.07
N TRP A 91 11.72 -13.98 4.51
CA TRP A 91 10.69 -14.22 3.50
C TRP A 91 11.32 -14.53 2.15
N THR A 92 11.09 -15.74 1.65
CA THR A 92 11.45 -16.15 0.28
C THR A 92 10.21 -16.16 -0.60
N MET A 93 10.39 -16.20 -1.93
CA MET A 93 9.24 -16.31 -2.85
C MET A 93 8.39 -17.56 -2.57
N HIS A 94 9.03 -18.68 -2.23
CA HIS A 94 8.33 -19.92 -1.89
C HIS A 94 7.51 -19.78 -0.61
N LEU A 95 8.06 -19.15 0.43
CA LEU A 95 7.31 -18.90 1.67
C LEU A 95 6.13 -17.96 1.44
N LEU A 96 6.32 -16.89 0.65
CA LEU A 96 5.24 -15.97 0.31
C LEU A 96 4.14 -16.66 -0.50
N GLU A 97 4.49 -17.55 -1.42
CA GLU A 97 3.52 -18.36 -2.16
C GLU A 97 2.65 -19.21 -1.23
N VAL A 98 3.29 -19.99 -0.36
CA VAL A 98 2.60 -20.89 0.57
C VAL A 98 1.76 -20.09 1.56
N SER A 99 2.26 -18.97 2.08
CA SER A 99 1.54 -18.15 3.06
C SER A 99 0.43 -17.29 2.47
N ALA A 100 0.59 -16.83 1.22
CA ALA A 100 -0.44 -16.04 0.53
C ALA A 100 -1.57 -16.89 -0.02
N ASP A 101 -1.39 -18.21 -0.14
CA ASP A 101 -2.36 -19.13 -0.76
C ASP A 101 -2.74 -18.66 -2.16
N LEU A 102 -1.73 -18.30 -2.95
CA LEU A 102 -1.86 -17.78 -4.31
C LEU A 102 -0.83 -18.45 -5.23
N PRO A 103 -1.10 -18.60 -6.53
CA PRO A 103 -0.14 -19.18 -7.46
C PRO A 103 1.19 -18.39 -7.49
N THR A 104 2.34 -19.08 -7.62
CA THR A 104 3.69 -18.47 -7.64
C THR A 104 3.78 -17.26 -8.56
N ARG A 105 3.19 -17.36 -9.76
CA ARG A 105 3.22 -16.30 -10.77
C ARG A 105 2.47 -15.06 -10.31
N VAL A 106 1.35 -15.23 -9.61
CA VAL A 106 0.57 -14.11 -9.05
C VAL A 106 1.38 -13.45 -7.94
N VAL A 107 1.92 -14.21 -6.99
CA VAL A 107 2.76 -13.66 -5.91
C VAL A 107 3.99 -12.94 -6.47
N SER A 108 4.62 -13.49 -7.51
CA SER A 108 5.76 -12.85 -8.17
C SER A 108 5.41 -11.49 -8.76
N LEU A 109 4.24 -11.36 -9.39
CA LEU A 109 3.76 -10.08 -9.94
C LEU A 109 3.43 -9.08 -8.81
N LEU A 110 2.76 -9.54 -7.75
CA LEU A 110 2.45 -8.70 -6.59
C LEU A 110 3.73 -8.17 -5.93
N VAL A 111 4.70 -9.04 -5.66
CA VAL A 111 5.98 -8.66 -5.07
C VAL A 111 6.77 -7.73 -5.99
N ALA A 112 6.79 -7.98 -7.31
CA ALA A 112 7.44 -7.08 -8.26
C ALA A 112 6.82 -5.67 -8.22
N THR A 113 5.49 -5.56 -8.15
CA THR A 113 4.80 -4.27 -7.98
C THR A 113 5.18 -3.61 -6.66
N LEU A 114 5.17 -4.35 -5.54
CA LEU A 114 5.56 -3.82 -4.22
C LEU A 114 7.01 -3.31 -4.20
N VAL A 115 7.93 -4.03 -4.84
CA VAL A 115 9.34 -3.62 -4.97
C VAL A 115 9.47 -2.39 -5.87
N ALA A 116 8.80 -2.37 -7.02
CA ALA A 116 8.82 -1.23 -7.94
C ALA A 116 8.25 0.06 -7.31
N ARG A 117 7.36 -0.07 -6.33
CA ARG A 117 6.81 1.04 -5.55
C ARG A 117 7.57 1.34 -4.25
N GLY A 118 8.68 0.64 -4.00
CA GLY A 118 9.50 0.82 -2.81
C GLY A 118 8.82 0.42 -1.50
N LEU A 119 7.76 -0.39 -1.55
CA LEU A 119 7.03 -0.90 -0.37
C LEU A 119 7.63 -2.19 0.17
N ALA A 120 8.29 -2.93 -0.70
CA ALA A 120 9.12 -4.07 -0.36
C ALA A 120 10.51 -3.86 -0.95
N GLU A 121 11.50 -4.55 -0.39
CA GLU A 121 12.83 -4.65 -0.96
C GLU A 121 13.14 -6.11 -1.27
N ALA A 122 13.95 -6.32 -2.30
CA ALA A 122 14.47 -7.63 -2.68
C ALA A 122 15.99 -7.59 -2.52
N THR A 123 16.51 -8.41 -1.62
CA THR A 123 17.96 -8.57 -1.39
C THR A 123 18.40 -9.96 -1.80
N THR A 124 19.65 -10.09 -2.25
CA THR A 124 20.21 -11.40 -2.55
C THR A 124 20.54 -12.12 -1.23
N GLY A 125 19.84 -13.22 -0.98
CA GLY A 125 20.06 -14.09 0.17
C GLY A 125 21.20 -15.09 -0.05
N PHE A 126 21.51 -15.83 1.02
CA PHE A 126 22.48 -16.92 0.96
C PHE A 126 21.98 -18.03 0.02
N GLY A 127 22.81 -18.50 -0.90
CA GLY A 127 22.43 -19.48 -1.92
C GLY A 127 21.86 -18.88 -3.22
N GLY A 128 21.89 -17.56 -3.39
CA GLY A 128 21.57 -16.89 -4.66
C GLY A 128 20.08 -16.64 -4.91
N GLY A 129 19.21 -17.02 -3.97
CA GLY A 129 17.78 -16.68 -4.01
C GLY A 129 17.51 -15.26 -3.50
N ASN A 130 16.40 -14.65 -3.94
CA ASN A 130 15.95 -13.37 -3.40
C ASN A 130 15.24 -13.58 -2.05
N VAL A 131 15.56 -12.70 -1.12
CA VAL A 131 14.89 -12.49 0.16
C VAL A 131 14.12 -11.18 0.09
N TYR A 132 12.93 -11.16 0.67
CA TYR A 132 12.04 -10.01 0.66
C TYR A 132 11.82 -9.48 2.07
N SER A 133 11.75 -8.17 2.20
CA SER A 133 11.40 -7.49 3.44
C SER A 133 10.50 -6.30 3.14
N ILE A 134 9.64 -5.94 4.10
CA ILE A 134 8.86 -4.70 4.02
C ILE A 134 9.77 -3.50 4.35
N THR A 135 9.66 -2.43 3.55
CA THR A 135 10.40 -1.18 3.79
C THR A 135 9.70 -0.34 4.85
N THR A 136 10.32 0.76 5.30
CA THR A 136 9.65 1.75 6.16
C THR A 136 8.40 2.32 5.49
N LEU A 137 8.49 2.72 4.22
CA LEU A 137 7.34 3.20 3.45
C LEU A 137 6.25 2.14 3.34
N GLY A 138 6.63 0.87 3.13
CA GLY A 138 5.68 -0.25 3.12
C GLY A 138 4.93 -0.39 4.44
N ARG A 139 5.62 -0.23 5.58
CA ARG A 139 4.99 -0.24 6.91
C ARG A 139 4.04 0.94 7.12
N ASP A 140 4.43 2.14 6.71
CA ASP A 140 3.58 3.32 6.82
C ASP A 140 2.29 3.17 5.99
N VAL A 141 2.43 2.69 4.75
CA VAL A 141 1.28 2.38 3.87
C VAL A 141 0.42 1.26 4.44
N LEU A 142 1.02 0.21 4.99
CA LEU A 142 0.28 -0.87 5.63
C LEU A 142 -0.47 -0.38 6.87
N ALA A 143 0.13 0.48 7.69
CA ALA A 143 -0.51 1.09 8.84
C ALA A 143 -1.73 1.92 8.43
N VAL A 144 -1.60 2.72 7.37
CA VAL A 144 -2.72 3.43 6.74
C VAL A 144 -3.79 2.42 6.31
N LEU A 145 -3.45 1.37 5.57
CA LEU A 145 -4.44 0.37 5.13
C LEU A 145 -5.14 -0.33 6.33
N GLN A 146 -4.42 -0.64 7.40
CA GLN A 146 -4.95 -1.32 8.59
C GLN A 146 -5.84 -0.41 9.46
N GLU A 147 -5.47 0.87 9.63
CA GLU A 147 -6.25 1.88 10.35
C GLU A 147 -7.68 2.00 9.77
N TYR A 148 -7.85 1.62 8.50
CA TYR A 148 -9.11 1.82 7.79
C TYR A 148 -9.90 0.54 7.50
N VAL A 149 -9.31 -0.65 7.61
CA VAL A 149 -10.04 -1.94 7.49
C VAL A 149 -10.74 -2.32 8.81
N ILE A 150 -10.34 -1.75 9.94
CA ILE A 150 -10.94 -1.97 11.25
C ILE A 150 -11.86 -0.78 11.62
N ASP A 151 -13.03 -0.68 10.98
CA ASP A 151 -14.27 -0.09 11.55
C ASP A 151 -15.48 -0.77 10.94
#